data_AF-A0A1I5DBD4-F1
#
_entry.id   AF-A0A1I5DBD4-F1
#
_cell.length_a   1.000
_cell.length_b   1.000
_cell.length_c   1.000
_cell.angle_alpha   90.00
_cell.angle_beta   90.00
_cell.angle_gamma   90.00
#
_symmetry.space_group_name_H-M   'P 1'
#
loop_
_entity.id
_entity.type
_entity.pdbx_description
1 polymer ?
#
loop_
_entity_poly.entity_id
_entity_poly.type
_entity_poly.pdbx_seq_one_letter_code
_entity_poly.pdbx_strand_id
1 'polypeptide(L)' 'MQGKQRANKTHYEVGKKVRETIRELGGAMPKDLPSPGQSIKQIESRQKKSKMLPDD' A
#
# COMPACT_ATOMS: atom_id res chain seq x y z
N MET A 1 -3.51 -29.13 -1.46
CA MET A 1 -2.26 -28.38 -1.21
C MET A 1 -1.66 -27.65 -2.43
N GLN A 2 -1.93 -28.08 -3.67
CA GLN A 2 -1.32 -27.47 -4.88
C GLN A 2 -1.74 -26.01 -5.16
N GLY A 3 -2.96 -25.60 -4.82
CA GLY A 3 -3.46 -24.24 -5.08
C GLY A 3 -2.68 -23.14 -4.34
N LYS A 4 -2.34 -23.37 -3.07
CA LYS A 4 -1.56 -22.42 -2.25
C LYS A 4 -0.17 -22.16 -2.84
N GLN A 5 0.52 -23.22 -3.29
CA GLN A 5 1.85 -23.10 -3.89
C GLN A 5 1.79 -22.31 -5.20
N ARG A 6 0.79 -22.57 -6.05
CA ARG A 6 0.59 -21.82 -7.30
C ARG A 6 0.33 -20.34 -7.02
N ALA A 7 -0.59 -20.01 -6.11
CA ALA A 7 -0.88 -18.64 -5.73
C ALA A 7 0.38 -17.92 -5.21
N ASN A 8 1.14 -18.55 -4.31
CA ASN A 8 2.38 -18.00 -3.77
C ASN A 8 3.42 -17.74 -4.87
N LYS A 9 3.58 -18.66 -5.82
CA LYS A 9 4.48 -18.49 -6.97
C LYS A 9 4.06 -17.28 -7.82
N THR A 10 2.78 -17.17 -8.15
CA THR A 10 2.25 -16.05 -8.93
C THR A 10 2.47 -14.71 -8.22
N HIS A 11 2.16 -14.61 -6.91
CA HIS A 11 2.41 -13.39 -6.13
C HIS A 11 3.89 -13.01 -6.12
N TYR A 12 4.78 -13.98 -5.98
CA TYR A 12 6.22 -13.75 -6.02
C TYR A 12 6.69 -13.23 -7.37
N GLU A 13 6.28 -13.87 -8.47
CA GLU A 13 6.68 -13.50 -9.83
C GLU A 13 6.20 -12.09 -10.20
N VAL A 14 4.94 -11.77 -9.89
CA VAL A 14 4.39 -10.42 -10.08
C VAL A 14 5.16 -9.40 -9.25
N GLY A 15 5.35 -9.66 -7.95
CA GLY A 15 6.07 -8.74 -7.06
C GLY A 15 7.53 -8.55 -7.45
N LYS A 16 8.20 -9.59 -7.99
CA LYS A 16 9.55 -9.51 -8.53
C LYS A 16 9.59 -8.55 -9.72
N LYS A 17 8.70 -8.72 -10.70
CA LYS A 17 8.69 -7.87 -11.90
C LYS A 17 8.43 -6.40 -11.57
N VAL A 18 7.49 -6.12 -10.66
CA VAL A 18 7.22 -4.76 -10.18
C VAL A 18 8.47 -4.12 -9.56
N ARG A 19 9.18 -4.85 -8.69
CA ARG A 19 10.42 -4.37 -8.06
C ARG A 19 11.55 -4.12 -9.07
N GLU A 20 11.68 -4.98 -10.08
CA GLU A 20 12.65 -4.79 -11.17
C GLU A 20 12.35 -3.53 -11.96
N THR A 21 11.10 -3.33 -12.38
CA THR A 21 10.69 -2.13 -13.12
C THR A 21 10.85 -0.84 -12.30
N ILE A 22 10.53 -0.84 -11.01
CA ILE A 22 10.78 0.31 -10.13
C ILE A 22 12.27 0.66 -10.14
N ARG A 23 13.16 -0.34 -10.03
CA ARG A 23 14.61 -0.13 -10.08
C ARG A 23 15.09 0.38 -11.44
N GLU A 24 14.59 -0.20 -12.53
CA GLU A 24 14.92 0.19 -13.91
C GLU A 24 14.55 1.66 -14.18
N LEU A 25 13.44 2.12 -13.62
CA LEU A 25 12.97 3.51 -13.73
C LEU A 25 13.66 4.46 -12.73
N GLY A 26 14.58 3.98 -11.88
CA GLY A 26 15.24 4.79 -10.86
C GLY A 26 14.34 5.20 -9.69
N GLY A 27 13.22 4.49 -9.47
CA GLY A 27 12.27 4.77 -8.39
C GLY A 27 12.72 4.21 -7.03
N ALA A 28 12.14 4.76 -5.96
CA ALA A 28 12.35 4.27 -4.60
C ALA A 28 11.67 2.90 -4.40
N MET A 29 12.40 1.95 -3.81
CA MET A 29 11.90 0.59 -3.58
C MET A 29 10.78 0.58 -2.52
N PRO A 30 9.73 -0.24 -2.68
CA PRO A 30 8.61 -0.25 -1.73
C PRO A 30 8.99 -0.51 -0.27
N LYS A 31 10.04 -1.31 -0.03
CA LYS A 31 10.54 -1.63 1.31
C LYS A 31 11.29 -0.46 1.98
N ASP A 32 11.75 0.49 1.19
CA ASP A 32 12.52 1.65 1.65
C ASP A 32 11.62 2.88 1.82
N LEU A 33 10.33 2.77 1.46
CA LEU A 33 9.33 3.80 1.72
C LEU A 33 8.93 3.79 3.20
N PRO A 34 8.77 4.97 3.83
CA PRO A 34 8.24 5.04 5.18
C PRO A 34 6.81 4.54 5.22
N SER A 35 6.43 3.88 6.32
CA SER A 35 5.03 3.61 6.59
C SER A 35 4.29 4.93 6.81
N PRO A 36 3.06 5.09 6.29
CA PRO A 36 2.27 6.28 6.55
C PRO A 36 2.06 6.49 8.05
N GLY A 37 2.24 7.72 8.53
CA GLY A 37 2.06 8.06 9.95
C GLY A 37 0.60 8.00 10.44
N GLN A 38 -0.37 7.89 9.52
CA GLN A 38 -1.78 7.77 9.83
C GLN A 38 -2.44 6.68 8.98
N SER A 39 -3.31 5.90 9.60
CA SER A 39 -4.15 4.92 8.92
C SER A 39 -5.33 5.57 8.21
N ILE A 40 -5.87 4.90 7.20
CA ILE A 40 -7.08 5.31 6.47
C ILE A 40 -8.23 5.59 7.45
N LYS A 41 -8.47 4.68 8.40
CA LYS A 41 -9.53 4.82 9.41
C LYS A 41 -9.39 6.09 10.26
N GLN A 42 -8.17 6.46 10.63
CA GLN A 42 -7.92 7.71 11.38
C GLN A 42 -8.28 8.94 10.52
N ILE A 43 -7.87 8.94 9.26
CA ILE A 43 -8.19 9.99 8.29
C ILE A 43 -9.70 10.12 8.11
N GLU A 44 -10.39 9.02 7.86
CA GLU A 44 -11.85 8.96 7.70
C GLU A 44 -12.58 9.49 8.94
N SER A 45 -12.17 9.08 10.14
CA SER A 45 -12.78 9.57 11.38
C SER A 45 -12.64 11.08 11.56
N ARG A 46 -11.47 11.63 11.21
CA ARG A 46 -11.19 13.07 11.30
C ARG A 46 -11.99 13.85 10.26
N GLN A 47 -12.09 13.35 9.03
CA GLN A 47 -12.94 13.95 7.99
C GLN A 47 -14.41 13.94 8.41
N LYS A 48 -14.91 12.84 8.97
CA LYS A 48 -16.28 12.75 9.47
C LYS A 48 -16.54 13.76 10.58
N LYS A 49 -15.63 13.88 11.57
CA LYS A 49 -15.73 14.88 12.64
C LYS A 49 -15.72 16.31 12.09
N SER A 50 -14.83 16.61 11.14
CA SER A 50 -14.76 17.94 10.52
C SER A 50 -16.03 18.33 9.78
N LYS A 51 -16.73 17.36 9.16
CA LYS A 51 -18.02 17.60 8.48
C LYS A 51 -19.21 17.76 9.45
N MET A 52 -19.03 17.41 10.72
CA MET A 52 -20.08 17.40 11.74
C MET A 52 -20.03 18.63 12.66
N LEU A 53 -18.98 19.45 12.56
CA LEU A 53 -18.88 20.71 13.28
C LEU A 53 -19.56 21.79 12.41
N PRO A 54 -20.58 22.51 12.91
CA PRO A 54 -21.07 23.69 12.22
C PRO A 54 -19.97 24.76 12.20
N ASP A 55 -19.89 25.51 11.10
CA ASP A 55 -19.11 26.74 11.06
C ASP A 55 -19.73 27.72 12.06
N ASP A 56 -18.95 28.17 13.06
CA ASP A 56 -19.35 29.16 14.08
C ASP A 56 -19.89 30.47 13.46
#